data_AF-A0A1X9ZBI6-F1
#
_entry.id   AF-A0A1X9ZBI6-F1
#
_cell.length_a   1.000
_cell.length_b   1.000
_cell.length_c   1.000
_cell.angle_alpha   90.00
_cell.angle_beta   90.00
_cell.angle_gamma   90.00
#
_symmetry.space_group_name_H-M   'P 1'
#
loop_
_entity.id
_entity.type
_entity.pdbx_description
1 polymer ?
#
loop_
_entity_poly.entity_id
_entity_poly.type
_entity_poly.pdbx_seq_one_letter_code
_entity_poly.pdbx_strand_id
1 'polypeptide(L)'
;MDTYRFRFNNSKKTSTILFWFFTSLLTIAISGTTITLLSDPRPLFPAWLLLIFVPLMLTALYKLFKAASERKSAEIISFSKEGFNSSCFGNVLFSEIRAIRVPVREIGLVGGLQHDYYKKTDADIPYLEFSMTTRDGKMLKWILNEWGGLYNSKEDFSTFFNFLTALTDQLHQLYHTNEPYTSYLKILDEKGSWERRG
;
A
#
# COMPACT_ATOMS: atom_id res chain seq x y z
N MET A 1 8.89 -13.17 21.43
CA MET A 1 9.16 -11.82 20.88
C MET A 1 8.71 -11.91 19.44
N ASP A 2 7.51 -11.42 19.18
CA ASP A 2 6.82 -11.74 17.93
C ASP A 2 7.36 -10.84 16.83
N THR A 3 7.69 -11.46 15.70
CA THR A 3 8.29 -10.79 14.55
C THR A 3 7.38 -11.01 13.34
N TYR A 4 7.01 -9.91 12.69
CA TYR A 4 6.10 -9.89 11.55
C TYR A 4 6.87 -9.42 10.34
N ARG A 5 6.75 -10.17 9.24
CA ARG A 5 7.42 -9.85 7.99
C ARG A 5 6.41 -9.86 6.85
N PHE A 6 6.22 -8.72 6.22
CA PHE A 6 5.29 -8.57 5.11
C PHE A 6 5.81 -7.56 4.10
N ARG A 7 5.39 -7.71 2.85
CA ARG A 7 5.67 -6.72 1.79
C ARG A 7 4.51 -5.76 1.65
N PHE A 8 4.81 -4.51 1.31
CA PHE A 8 3.81 -3.48 1.06
C PHE A 8 4.27 -2.51 -0.03
N ASN A 9 3.33 -1.77 -0.60
CA ASN A 9 3.60 -0.71 -1.57
C ASN A 9 4.05 0.56 -0.84
N ASN A 10 5.30 0.97 -1.05
CA ASN A 10 5.75 2.27 -0.59
C ASN A 10 5.42 3.34 -1.64
N SER A 11 4.33 4.10 -1.43
CA SER A 11 3.79 5.07 -2.40
C SER A 11 4.71 6.26 -2.71
N LYS A 12 5.87 6.39 -2.06
CA LYS A 12 6.72 7.58 -2.14
C LYS A 12 7.42 7.85 -3.49
N LYS A 13 7.33 7.02 -4.54
CA LYS A 13 8.08 7.28 -5.81
C LYS A 13 7.41 6.74 -7.07
N THR A 14 6.52 7.49 -7.71
CA THR A 14 5.79 6.92 -8.88
C THR A 14 5.30 7.89 -9.96
N SER A 15 4.98 9.15 -9.65
CA SER A 15 4.29 10.03 -10.62
C SER A 15 5.12 10.28 -11.89
N THR A 16 6.42 10.61 -11.74
CA THR A 16 7.30 10.92 -12.88
C THR A 16 7.51 9.72 -13.81
N ILE A 17 7.59 8.49 -13.28
CA ILE A 17 7.85 7.29 -14.10
C ILE A 17 6.59 6.88 -14.89
N LEU A 18 5.40 6.96 -14.28
CA LEU A 18 4.13 6.73 -14.98
C LEU A 18 3.90 7.78 -16.07
N PHE A 19 4.21 9.04 -15.78
CA PHE A 19 4.12 10.12 -16.76
C PHE A 19 4.96 9.80 -18.00
N TRP A 20 6.26 9.50 -17.84
CA TRP A 20 7.13 9.14 -18.96
C TRP A 20 6.68 7.89 -19.71
N PHE A 21 6.13 6.89 -19.01
CA PHE A 21 5.57 5.70 -19.65
C PHE A 21 4.38 6.01 -20.56
N PHE A 22 3.37 6.73 -20.05
CA PHE A 22 2.19 7.08 -20.84
C PHE A 22 2.51 8.05 -21.97
N THR A 23 3.38 9.04 -21.76
CA THR A 23 3.82 9.95 -22.82
C THR A 23 4.50 9.18 -23.96
N SER A 24 5.34 8.20 -23.61
CA SER A 24 6.06 7.42 -24.62
C SER A 24 5.14 6.44 -25.35
N LEU A 25 4.18 5.81 -24.65
CA LEU A 25 3.17 4.93 -25.25
C LEU A 25 2.27 5.70 -26.23
N LEU A 26 1.82 6.90 -25.85
CA LEU A 26 1.00 7.77 -26.70
C LEU A 26 1.77 8.20 -27.97
N THR A 27 3.06 8.52 -27.83
CA THR A 27 3.91 8.91 -28.96
C THR A 27 4.08 7.76 -29.96
N ILE A 28 4.26 6.53 -29.48
CA ILE A 28 4.33 5.33 -30.34
C ILE A 28 2.98 5.07 -31.02
N ALA A 29 1.87 5.18 -30.29
CA ALA A 29 0.54 4.97 -30.85
C ALA A 29 0.22 5.98 -31.97
N ILE A 30 0.50 7.27 -31.76
CA ILE A 30 0.32 8.33 -32.77
C ILE A 30 1.24 8.10 -33.98
N SER A 31 2.50 7.73 -33.74
CA SER A 31 3.43 7.43 -34.83
C SER A 31 2.99 6.19 -35.63
N GLY A 32 2.52 5.14 -34.97
CA GLY A 32 2.02 3.92 -35.62
C GLY A 32 0.74 4.13 -36.42
N THR A 33 -0.22 4.91 -35.91
CA THR A 33 -1.45 5.24 -36.64
C THR A 33 -1.18 6.18 -37.81
N THR A 34 -0.28 7.16 -37.68
CA THR A 34 0.09 8.02 -38.82
C THR A 34 0.78 7.26 -39.96
N ILE A 35 1.54 6.19 -39.65
CA ILE A 35 2.21 5.35 -40.66
C ILE A 35 1.24 4.36 -41.33
N THR A 36 0.22 3.87 -40.61
CA THR A 36 -0.67 2.80 -41.10
C THR A 36 -2.00 3.30 -41.67
N LEU A 37 -2.48 4.49 -41.26
CA LEU A 37 -3.81 5.01 -41.65
C LEU A 37 -3.79 6.18 -42.63
N LEU A 38 -2.69 6.93 -42.79
CA LEU A 38 -2.61 8.03 -43.76
C LEU A 38 -2.02 7.56 -45.09
N SER A 39 -2.82 7.65 -46.15
CA SER A 39 -2.43 7.32 -47.54
C SER A 39 -1.52 8.36 -48.20
N ASP A 40 -1.20 9.47 -47.52
CA ASP A 40 -0.30 10.52 -48.02
C ASP A 40 1.14 10.23 -47.51
N PRO A 41 2.16 10.09 -48.38
CA PRO A 41 3.51 9.66 -48.01
C PRO A 41 4.32 10.70 -47.22
N ARG A 42 3.67 11.74 -46.69
CA ARG A 42 4.28 12.76 -45.82
C ARG A 42 3.94 12.42 -44.37
N PRO A 43 4.76 11.60 -43.69
CA PRO A 43 4.50 11.25 -42.31
C PRO A 43 4.58 12.52 -41.45
N LEU A 44 3.53 12.81 -40.68
CA LEU A 44 3.52 13.87 -39.67
C LEU A 44 4.64 13.69 -38.63
N PHE A 45 5.08 12.44 -38.44
CA PHE A 45 6.20 12.07 -37.58
C PHE A 45 7.20 11.17 -38.32
N PRO A 46 8.48 11.55 -38.43
CA PRO A 46 9.48 10.74 -39.11
C PRO A 46 9.64 9.33 -38.50
N ALA A 47 9.59 8.29 -39.34
CA ALA A 47 9.70 6.89 -38.89
C ALA A 47 11.02 6.59 -38.14
N TRP A 48 12.10 7.34 -38.40
CA TRP A 48 13.37 7.20 -37.67
C TRP A 48 13.26 7.59 -36.19
N LEU A 49 12.26 8.39 -35.78
CA LEU A 49 12.01 8.68 -34.38
C LEU A 49 11.60 7.42 -33.60
N LEU A 50 10.95 6.44 -34.24
CA LEU A 50 10.62 5.16 -33.61
C LEU A 50 11.87 4.40 -33.17
N LEU A 51 12.97 4.50 -33.93
CA LEU A 51 14.25 3.88 -33.56
C LEU A 51 14.85 4.48 -32.28
N ILE A 52 14.47 5.70 -31.92
CA ILE A 52 14.90 6.37 -30.68
C ILE A 52 13.88 6.11 -29.56
N PHE A 53 12.58 6.23 -29.85
CA PHE A 53 11.52 6.10 -28.85
C PHE A 53 11.28 4.67 -28.39
N VAL A 54 11.48 3.64 -29.22
CA VAL A 54 11.29 2.24 -28.82
C VAL A 54 12.31 1.80 -27.76
N PRO A 55 13.63 2.05 -27.91
CA PRO A 55 14.61 1.79 -26.84
C PRO A 55 14.35 2.61 -25.57
N LEU A 56 13.94 3.88 -25.72
CA LEU A 56 13.53 4.71 -24.58
C LEU A 56 12.31 4.14 -23.85
N MET A 57 11.35 3.58 -24.58
CA MET A 57 10.19 2.88 -24.02
C MET A 57 10.58 1.60 -23.29
N LEU A 58 11.44 0.77 -23.89
CA LEU A 58 11.91 -0.45 -23.24
C LEU A 58 12.71 -0.15 -21.97
N THR A 59 13.57 0.88 -22.00
CA THR A 59 14.30 1.33 -20.82
C THR A 59 13.39 1.97 -19.76
N ALA A 60 12.36 2.73 -20.16
CA ALA A 60 11.35 3.26 -19.26
C ALA A 60 10.52 2.13 -18.63
N LEU A 61 10.09 1.14 -19.41
CA LEU A 61 9.37 -0.05 -18.95
C LEU A 61 10.23 -0.87 -17.98
N TYR A 62 11.49 -1.12 -18.33
CA TYR A 62 12.45 -1.79 -17.46
C TYR A 62 12.66 -1.02 -16.16
N LYS A 63 12.85 0.31 -16.22
CA LYS A 63 12.94 1.16 -15.03
C LYS A 63 11.63 1.17 -14.24
N LEU A 64 10.47 1.05 -14.88
CA LEU A 64 9.16 1.01 -14.22
C LEU A 64 8.95 -0.32 -13.51
N PHE A 65 9.29 -1.46 -14.14
CA PHE A 65 9.28 -2.77 -13.49
C PHE A 65 10.33 -2.87 -12.40
N LYS A 66 11.53 -2.36 -12.62
CA LYS A 66 12.59 -2.30 -11.61
C LYS A 66 12.19 -1.41 -10.45
N ALA A 67 11.68 -0.21 -10.70
CA ALA A 67 11.15 0.67 -9.66
C ALA A 67 9.93 0.06 -8.95
N ALA A 68 9.04 -0.66 -9.65
CA ALA A 68 7.92 -1.37 -9.04
C ALA A 68 8.38 -2.56 -8.19
N SER A 69 9.45 -3.24 -8.59
CA SER A 69 10.12 -4.28 -7.81
C SER A 69 10.83 -3.69 -6.58
N GLU A 70 11.50 -2.55 -6.73
CA GLU A 70 12.12 -1.78 -5.65
C GLU A 70 11.08 -1.10 -4.73
N ARG A 71 9.84 -0.91 -5.20
CA ARG A 71 8.69 -0.44 -4.39
C ARG A 71 8.12 -1.51 -3.48
N LYS A 72 8.46 -2.79 -3.68
CA LYS A 72 8.20 -3.86 -2.71
C LYS A 72 9.08 -3.59 -1.50
N SER A 73 8.59 -2.75 -0.60
CA SER A 73 9.24 -2.55 0.68
C SER A 73 8.90 -3.76 1.52
N ALA A 74 9.92 -4.51 1.92
CA ALA A 74 9.77 -5.54 2.93
C ALA A 74 9.83 -4.86 4.28
N GLU A 75 8.75 -4.97 5.05
CA GLU A 75 8.74 -4.56 6.43
C GLU A 75 9.08 -5.76 7.32
N ILE A 76 9.92 -5.53 8.31
CA ILE A 76 10.13 -6.41 9.44
C ILE A 76 9.80 -5.60 10.69
N ILE A 77 8.81 -6.07 11.45
CA ILE A 77 8.41 -5.49 12.72
C ILE A 77 8.70 -6.48 13.83
N SER A 78 9.41 -6.05 14.87
CA SER A 78 9.61 -6.84 16.08
C SER A 78 9.08 -6.09 17.31
N PHE A 79 8.22 -6.74 18.08
CA PHE A 79 7.71 -6.15 19.32
C PHE A 79 8.74 -6.18 20.43
N SER A 80 8.78 -5.11 21.21
CA SER A 80 9.46 -5.02 22.50
C SER A 80 8.41 -4.78 23.60
N LYS A 81 8.85 -4.67 24.86
CA LYS A 81 7.94 -4.36 25.98
C LYS A 81 7.35 -2.95 25.91
N GLU A 82 8.07 -2.02 25.27
CA GLU A 82 7.74 -0.58 25.29
C GLU A 82 7.20 -0.09 23.95
N GLY A 83 7.29 -0.90 22.90
CA GLY A 83 6.96 -0.50 21.54
C GLY A 83 7.26 -1.58 20.50
N PHE A 84 7.59 -1.16 19.29
CA PHE A 84 8.05 -2.04 18.22
C PHE A 84 9.18 -1.39 17.40
N ASN A 85 10.05 -2.23 16.85
CA ASN A 85 11.07 -1.79 15.91
C ASN A 85 10.65 -2.13 14.49
N SER A 86 10.55 -1.12 13.62
CA SER A 86 10.24 -1.25 12.20
C SER A 86 11.51 -1.05 11.36
N SER A 87 11.74 -1.93 10.40
CA SER A 87 12.83 -1.75 9.43
C SER A 87 12.69 -0.51 8.56
N CYS A 88 11.46 -0.10 8.21
CA CYS A 88 11.19 1.05 7.35
C CYS A 88 11.10 2.37 8.11
N PHE A 89 10.70 2.33 9.38
CA PHE A 89 10.34 3.53 10.14
C PHE A 89 11.13 3.70 11.44
N GLY A 90 11.96 2.72 11.83
CA GLY A 90 12.73 2.72 13.05
C GLY A 90 11.91 2.32 14.28
N ASN A 91 12.42 2.67 15.46
CA ASN A 91 11.76 2.36 16.73
C ASN A 91 10.53 3.26 16.95
N VAL A 92 9.43 2.67 17.42
CA VAL A 92 8.16 3.35 17.72
C VAL A 92 7.68 2.88 19.08
N LEU A 93 7.57 3.80 20.05
CA LEU A 93 7.07 3.48 21.39
C LEU A 93 5.54 3.46 21.41
N PHE A 94 4.94 2.55 22.16
CA PHE A 94 3.47 2.50 22.33
C PHE A 94 2.90 3.78 22.95
N SER A 95 3.68 4.42 23.82
CA SER A 95 3.36 5.69 24.45
C SER A 95 3.36 6.87 23.47
N GLU A 96 4.05 6.75 22.34
CA GLU A 96 4.13 7.78 21.31
C GLU A 96 3.01 7.66 20.27
N ILE A 97 2.35 6.51 20.18
CA ILE A 97 1.26 6.31 19.23
C ILE A 97 0.05 7.15 19.65
N ARG A 98 -0.36 8.05 18.77
CA ARG A 98 -1.47 8.98 18.99
C ARG A 98 -2.72 8.56 18.24
N ALA A 99 -2.57 8.06 17.02
CA ALA A 99 -3.72 7.66 16.22
C ALA A 99 -3.38 6.46 15.34
N ILE A 100 -4.37 5.61 15.11
CA ILE A 100 -4.35 4.51 14.16
C ILE A 100 -5.57 4.69 13.25
N ARG A 101 -5.38 4.53 11.94
CA ARG A 101 -6.46 4.56 10.95
C ARG A 101 -6.36 3.35 10.05
N VAL A 102 -7.44 2.61 10.00
CA VAL A 102 -7.65 1.37 9.24
C VAL A 102 -8.88 1.57 8.37
N PRO A 103 -8.85 1.20 7.08
CA PRO A 103 -10.03 1.27 6.23
C PRO A 103 -11.16 0.37 6.77
N VAL A 104 -12.35 0.95 6.96
CA VAL A 104 -13.55 0.34 7.59
C VAL A 104 -14.03 -0.94 6.90
N ARG A 105 -13.71 -1.10 5.61
CA ARG A 105 -14.15 -2.22 4.77
C ARG A 105 -13.79 -3.60 5.36
N GLU A 106 -12.82 -3.67 6.28
CA GLU A 106 -12.19 -4.92 6.73
C GLU A 106 -12.47 -5.34 8.19
N ILE A 107 -13.12 -4.52 9.03
CA ILE A 107 -13.46 -4.96 10.41
C ILE A 107 -14.50 -6.10 10.40
N GLY A 108 -15.41 -6.09 9.43
CA GLY A 108 -16.42 -7.15 9.25
C GLY A 108 -15.91 -8.44 8.61
N LEU A 109 -14.73 -8.44 7.97
CA LEU A 109 -14.22 -9.62 7.24
C LEU A 109 -13.40 -10.56 8.12
N VAL A 110 -13.06 -10.15 9.35
CA VAL A 110 -12.12 -10.90 10.19
C VAL A 110 -12.63 -11.10 11.63
N GLY A 111 -13.96 -11.18 11.78
CA GLY A 111 -14.62 -11.59 13.02
C GLY A 111 -15.69 -10.63 13.55
N GLY A 112 -15.85 -9.44 12.96
CA GLY A 112 -17.07 -8.63 13.14
C GLY A 112 -18.23 -9.25 12.38
N LEU A 113 -19.45 -9.17 12.91
CA LEU A 113 -20.67 -9.72 12.29
C LEU A 113 -20.67 -9.48 10.78
N GLN A 114 -20.66 -10.60 10.05
CA GLN A 114 -20.70 -10.71 8.60
C GLN A 114 -21.85 -9.86 8.06
N HIS A 115 -21.53 -8.65 7.61
CA HIS A 115 -22.47 -7.84 6.86
C HIS A 115 -22.20 -8.14 5.38
N ASP A 116 -23.20 -8.76 4.75
CA ASP A 116 -23.34 -9.05 3.31
C ASP A 116 -23.30 -7.79 2.43
N TYR A 117 -22.24 -6.99 2.55
CA TYR A 117 -22.03 -5.85 1.69
C TYR A 117 -20.88 -6.19 0.74
N TYR A 118 -21.27 -6.34 -0.53
CA TYR A 118 -20.47 -6.43 -1.73
C TYR A 118 -20.23 -7.85 -2.26
N LYS A 119 -21.16 -8.24 -3.16
CA LYS A 119 -20.82 -9.04 -4.34
C LYS A 119 -19.47 -8.57 -4.87
N LYS A 120 -18.50 -9.49 -4.89
CA LYS A 120 -17.31 -9.47 -5.74
C LYS A 120 -17.66 -8.81 -7.07
N THR A 121 -17.28 -7.56 -7.25
CA THR A 121 -17.34 -6.90 -8.55
C THR A 121 -15.90 -6.70 -8.98
N ASP A 122 -15.57 -7.13 -10.20
CA ASP A 122 -14.21 -7.15 -10.74
C ASP A 122 -13.57 -5.74 -10.88
N ALA A 123 -14.27 -4.68 -10.47
CA ALA A 123 -13.88 -3.29 -10.60
C ALA A 123 -13.22 -2.69 -9.34
N ASP A 124 -13.38 -3.31 -8.16
CA ASP A 124 -12.85 -2.78 -6.91
C ASP A 124 -11.57 -3.49 -6.51
N ILE A 125 -10.42 -3.01 -7.01
CA ILE A 125 -9.12 -3.45 -6.49
C ILE A 125 -8.96 -2.84 -5.08
N PRO A 126 -8.83 -3.64 -4.02
CA PRO A 126 -8.81 -3.15 -2.65
C PRO A 126 -7.43 -2.56 -2.35
N TYR A 127 -7.25 -1.29 -2.71
CA TYR A 127 -6.08 -0.51 -2.35
C TYR A 127 -6.30 0.05 -0.94
N LEU A 128 -5.58 -0.50 0.03
CA LEU A 128 -5.83 -0.23 1.44
C LEU A 128 -4.64 0.51 2.05
N GLU A 129 -4.88 1.75 2.47
CA GLU A 129 -3.89 2.57 3.16
C GLU A 129 -4.15 2.50 4.67
N PHE A 130 -3.21 1.87 5.38
CA PHE A 130 -3.16 1.83 6.83
C PHE A 130 -2.19 2.89 7.30
N SER A 131 -2.58 3.66 8.32
CA SER A 131 -1.70 4.70 8.85
C SER A 131 -1.71 4.77 10.37
N MET A 132 -0.56 5.17 10.90
CA MET A 132 -0.37 5.42 12.31
C MET A 132 0.34 6.77 12.46
N THR A 133 -0.14 7.59 13.39
CA THR A 133 0.44 8.90 13.69
C THR A 133 1.02 8.89 15.09
N THR A 134 2.28 9.29 15.21
CA THR A 134 2.97 9.45 16.50
C THR A 134 2.81 10.87 17.04
N ARG A 135 3.15 11.08 18.31
CA ARG A 135 2.97 12.36 19.02
C ARG A 135 3.74 13.52 18.40
N ASP A 136 4.91 13.24 17.82
CA ASP A 136 5.77 14.17 17.08
C ASP A 136 5.21 14.53 15.68
N GLY A 137 4.07 13.95 15.28
CA GLY A 137 3.43 14.18 13.99
C GLY A 137 3.96 13.31 12.85
N LYS A 138 4.90 12.39 13.12
CA LYS A 138 5.36 11.43 12.12
C LYS A 138 4.24 10.45 11.76
N MET A 139 4.07 10.21 10.48
CA MET A 139 3.03 9.34 9.94
C MET A 139 3.67 8.11 9.28
N LEU A 140 3.36 6.95 9.84
CA LEU A 140 3.73 5.62 9.36
C LEU A 140 2.62 5.17 8.41
N LYS A 141 2.97 4.72 7.21
CA LYS A 141 2.00 4.33 6.18
C LYS A 141 2.35 2.99 5.56
N TRP A 142 1.40 2.07 5.57
CA TRP A 142 1.49 0.80 4.86
C TRP A 142 0.35 0.72 3.87
N ILE A 143 0.67 0.32 2.64
CA ILE A 143 -0.31 0.20 1.56
C ILE A 143 -0.28 -1.22 1.04
N LEU A 144 -1.37 -1.94 1.25
CA LEU A 144 -1.49 -3.36 0.98
C LEU A 144 -2.75 -3.64 0.15
N ASN A 145 -2.76 -4.79 -0.51
CA ASN A 145 -3.92 -5.34 -1.20
C ASN A 145 -4.34 -6.65 -0.54
N GLU A 146 -5.59 -6.74 -0.12
CA GLU A 146 -6.11 -7.87 0.65
C GLU A 146 -6.09 -9.20 -0.15
N TRP A 147 -6.26 -9.15 -1.48
CA TRP A 147 -6.28 -10.33 -2.37
C TRP A 147 -4.90 -10.63 -2.98
N GLY A 148 -3.90 -9.86 -2.56
CA GLY A 148 -2.61 -9.80 -3.20
C GLY A 148 -2.64 -8.94 -4.47
N GLY A 149 -1.48 -8.46 -4.84
CA GLY A 149 -1.30 -7.60 -6.00
C GLY A 149 0.16 -7.50 -6.37
N LEU A 150 0.50 -6.47 -7.15
CA LEU A 150 1.86 -6.26 -7.62
C LEU A 150 2.90 -6.13 -6.49
N TYR A 151 2.49 -5.69 -5.30
CA TYR A 151 3.39 -5.28 -4.23
C TYR A 151 3.38 -6.18 -2.98
N ASN A 152 2.32 -6.97 -2.77
CA ASN A 152 2.14 -7.86 -1.61
C ASN A 152 1.28 -9.07 -2.00
N SER A 153 1.43 -10.19 -1.32
CA SER A 153 0.55 -11.36 -1.44
C SER A 153 -0.59 -11.34 -0.42
N LYS A 154 -1.49 -12.31 -0.50
CA LYS A 154 -2.52 -12.54 0.52
C LYS A 154 -1.91 -12.91 1.86
N GLU A 155 -0.80 -13.66 1.85
CA GLU A 155 -0.05 -14.05 3.05
C GLU A 155 0.66 -12.84 3.69
N ASP A 156 1.20 -11.93 2.87
CA ASP A 156 1.73 -10.65 3.35
C ASP A 156 0.64 -9.86 4.08
N PHE A 157 -0.57 -9.79 3.50
CA PHE A 157 -1.71 -9.14 4.13
C PHE A 157 -2.12 -9.80 5.45
N SER A 158 -2.24 -11.13 5.48
CA SER A 158 -2.54 -11.88 6.72
C SER A 158 -1.48 -11.66 7.80
N THR A 159 -0.20 -11.56 7.42
CA THR A 159 0.89 -11.28 8.37
C THR A 159 0.83 -9.87 8.92
N PHE A 160 0.56 -8.87 8.07
CA PHE A 160 0.31 -7.49 8.51
C PHE A 160 -0.87 -7.41 9.48
N PHE A 161 -1.90 -8.18 9.20
CA PHE A 161 -3.10 -8.21 10.01
C PHE A 161 -2.87 -8.81 11.41
N ASN A 162 -2.10 -9.89 11.50
CA ASN A 162 -1.66 -10.44 12.79
C ASN A 162 -0.83 -9.42 13.59
N PHE A 163 0.00 -8.63 12.91
CA PHE A 163 0.72 -7.51 13.52
C PHE A 163 -0.25 -6.45 14.07
N LEU A 164 -1.22 -6.01 13.26
CA LEU A 164 -2.19 -4.99 13.66
C LEU A 164 -2.99 -5.43 14.89
N THR A 165 -3.40 -6.70 14.92
CA THR A 165 -4.12 -7.30 16.05
C THR A 165 -3.28 -7.22 17.33
N ALA A 166 -2.05 -7.76 17.27
CA ALA A 166 -1.14 -7.73 18.41
C ALA A 166 -0.82 -6.30 18.87
N LEU A 167 -0.67 -5.35 17.94
CA LEU A 167 -0.49 -3.94 18.25
C LEU A 167 -1.69 -3.37 19.02
N THR A 168 -2.91 -3.59 18.53
CA THR A 168 -4.11 -3.07 19.21
C THR A 168 -4.33 -3.74 20.55
N ASP A 169 -3.93 -5.00 20.71
CA ASP A 169 -4.01 -5.71 21.99
C ASP A 169 -3.04 -5.10 23.01
N GLN A 170 -1.79 -4.83 22.60
CA GLN A 170 -0.80 -4.15 23.45
C GLN A 170 -1.28 -2.75 23.86
N LEU A 171 -1.86 -1.99 22.92
CA LEU A 171 -2.40 -0.65 23.22
C LEU A 171 -3.61 -0.73 24.14
N HIS A 172 -4.52 -1.70 23.92
CA HIS A 172 -5.67 -1.89 24.80
C HIS A 172 -5.22 -2.25 26.21
N GLN A 173 -4.26 -3.17 26.37
CA GLN A 173 -3.71 -3.52 27.68
C GLN A 173 -3.08 -2.30 28.38
N LEU A 174 -2.41 -1.42 27.62
CA LEU A 174 -1.75 -0.25 28.19
C LEU A 174 -2.73 0.86 28.62
N TYR A 175 -3.84 1.04 27.91
CA TYR A 175 -4.79 2.13 28.16
C TYR A 175 -6.11 1.71 28.84
N HIS A 176 -6.43 0.42 28.86
CA HIS A 176 -7.69 -0.15 29.39
C HIS A 176 -7.43 -1.34 30.33
N THR A 177 -6.52 -1.18 31.28
CA THR A 177 -6.05 -2.23 32.23
C THR A 177 -7.15 -2.92 33.05
N ASN A 178 -8.33 -2.32 33.17
CA ASN A 178 -9.43 -2.82 34.01
C ASN A 178 -10.60 -3.43 33.22
N GLU A 179 -10.52 -3.51 31.89
CA GLU A 179 -11.59 -4.10 31.08
C GLU A 179 -11.30 -5.57 30.75
N PRO A 180 -12.28 -6.48 30.93
CA PRO A 180 -12.10 -7.87 30.52
C PRO A 180 -11.84 -7.96 29.00
N TYR A 181 -10.90 -8.81 28.64
CA TYR A 181 -10.47 -9.06 27.28
C TYR A 181 -11.51 -9.88 26.54
N THR A 182 -12.35 -9.22 25.74
CA THR A 182 -13.36 -9.89 24.91
C THR A 182 -13.62 -9.13 23.61
N SER A 183 -12.61 -8.89 22.76
CA SER A 183 -12.81 -8.79 21.29
C SER A 183 -11.56 -8.47 20.49
N TYR A 184 -11.64 -8.82 19.21
CA TYR A 184 -10.74 -8.52 18.11
C TYR A 184 -10.73 -7.00 17.77
N LEU A 185 -9.54 -6.37 17.65
CA LEU A 185 -9.35 -4.92 17.35
C LEU A 185 -10.15 -3.94 18.23
N LYS A 186 -10.47 -4.33 19.48
CA LYS A 186 -11.41 -3.60 20.36
C LYS A 186 -11.14 -2.11 20.53
N ILE A 187 -9.89 -1.69 20.39
CA ILE A 187 -9.50 -0.29 20.56
C ILE A 187 -9.92 0.61 19.38
N LEU A 188 -10.17 0.04 18.20
CA LEU A 188 -10.64 0.77 17.02
C LEU A 188 -12.16 1.00 17.11
N ASP A 189 -12.61 2.18 16.69
CA ASP A 189 -14.03 2.48 16.55
C ASP A 189 -14.65 1.82 15.30
N GLU A 190 -15.97 2.00 15.12
CA GLU A 190 -16.72 1.50 13.96
C GLU A 190 -16.19 2.04 12.62
N LYS A 191 -15.38 3.10 12.64
CA LYS A 191 -14.73 3.70 11.47
C LYS A 191 -13.28 3.25 11.33
N GLY A 192 -12.87 2.19 12.02
CA GLY A 192 -11.49 1.69 12.00
C GLY A 192 -10.47 2.71 12.46
N SER A 193 -10.89 3.66 13.29
CA SER A 193 -10.04 4.71 13.81
C SER A 193 -9.88 4.56 15.32
N TRP A 194 -8.66 4.79 15.78
CA TRP A 194 -8.38 4.97 17.18
C TRP A 194 -7.58 6.24 17.34
N GLU A 195 -7.96 7.07 18.30
CA GLU A 195 -7.21 8.24 18.70
C GLU A 195 -7.05 8.21 20.22
N ARG A 196 -5.82 8.35 20.68
CA ARG A 196 -5.51 8.51 22.10
C ARG A 196 -6.16 9.80 22.58
N ARG A 197 -7.14 9.66 23.47
CA ARG A 197 -7.71 10.81 24.19
C ARG A 197 -6.65 11.37 25.11
N GLY A 198 -6.48 12.70 25.07
CA GLY A 198 -5.47 13.43 25.82
C GLY A 198 -5.56 13.20 27.32
#